data_AF-A0A453H8V3-F1
#
_entry.id   AF-A0A453H8V3-F1
#
_cell.length_a   1.000
_cell.length_b   1.000
_cell.length_c   1.000
_cell.angle_alpha   90.00
_cell.angle_beta   90.00
_cell.angle_gamma   90.00
#
_symmetry.space_group_name_H-M   'P 1'
#
loop_
_entity.id
_entity.type
_entity.pdbx_description
1 polymer ?
#
loop_
_entity_poly.entity_id
_entity_poly.type
_entity_poly.pdbx_seq_one_letter_code
_entity_poly.pdbx_strand_id
1 'polypeptide(L)'
;MGKMYRATFTDKEGRTVVIMRPAKQNTSSHEGQLRHLIYTMENAVLSLPQGLDKMVWLVDYTGWTLANATPIKTARDSTNILQNHYPERLSVAFLFNPPKVFESFFKVIKVFLDSKSIQKVNFVYKDNEESLKTMYKHIDPEILPAEFGGKNNVVYNQEEYTKLMTKDDMKTASFWAADC
;
A
#
# COMPACT_ATOMS: atom_id res chain seq x y z
N MET A 1 -7.13 -5.76 12.20
CA MET A 1 -7.54 -5.77 10.77
C MET A 1 -7.42 -4.34 10.22
N GLY A 2 -7.10 -4.18 8.93
CA GLY A 2 -6.96 -2.86 8.27
C GLY A 2 -5.53 -2.29 8.18
N LYS A 3 -4.50 -3.14 8.23
CA LYS A 3 -3.09 -2.72 8.10
C LYS A 3 -2.58 -2.65 6.67
N MET A 4 -3.10 -3.51 5.80
CA MET A 4 -2.72 -3.55 4.40
C MET A 4 -3.91 -4.11 3.63
N TYR A 5 -4.31 -3.43 2.56
CA TYR A 5 -5.51 -3.78 1.82
C TYR A 5 -5.63 -3.10 0.48
N ARG A 6 -6.52 -3.65 -0.37
CA ARG A 6 -6.91 -3.06 -1.64
C ARG A 6 -7.98 -1.99 -1.42
N ALA A 7 -7.77 -0.80 -1.97
CA ALA A 7 -8.76 0.27 -1.93
C ALA A 7 -9.95 -0.04 -2.85
N THR A 8 -11.10 0.58 -2.55
CA THR A 8 -12.30 0.53 -3.40
C THR A 8 -12.24 1.49 -4.58
N PHE A 9 -11.25 2.40 -4.59
CA PHE A 9 -11.01 3.36 -5.66
C PHE A 9 -9.71 3.03 -6.41
N THR A 10 -9.57 3.59 -7.60
CA THR A 10 -8.40 3.42 -8.47
C THR A 10 -7.66 4.73 -8.68
N ASP A 11 -6.47 4.65 -9.28
CA ASP A 11 -5.86 5.84 -9.88
C ASP A 11 -6.61 6.24 -11.17
N LYS A 12 -6.22 7.37 -11.76
CA LYS A 12 -6.80 7.93 -13.00
C LYS A 12 -6.59 7.05 -14.22
N GLU A 13 -5.65 6.11 -14.17
CA GLU A 13 -5.38 5.14 -15.23
C GLU A 13 -6.09 3.80 -14.97
N GLY A 14 -6.92 3.72 -13.91
CA GLY A 14 -7.64 2.51 -13.52
C GLY A 14 -6.81 1.50 -12.73
N ARG A 15 -5.58 1.83 -12.33
CA ARG A 15 -4.73 0.94 -11.54
C ARG A 15 -5.29 0.76 -10.14
N THR A 16 -5.16 -0.46 -9.63
CA THR A 16 -5.50 -0.77 -8.24
C THR A 16 -4.62 0.04 -7.28
N VAL A 17 -5.24 0.61 -6.24
CA VAL A 17 -4.53 1.26 -5.13
C VAL A 17 -4.44 0.30 -3.95
N VAL A 18 -3.24 0.06 -3.44
CA VAL A 18 -2.98 -0.71 -2.22
C VAL A 18 -2.70 0.26 -1.08
N ILE A 19 -3.51 0.22 -0.04
CA ILE A 19 -3.36 1.02 1.17
C ILE A 19 -2.62 0.23 2.23
N MET A 20 -1.60 0.82 2.84
CA MET A 20 -0.84 0.26 3.95
C MET A 20 -0.88 1.25 5.13
N ARG A 21 -1.07 0.76 6.35
CA ARG A 21 -1.13 1.57 7.57
C ARG A 21 -0.16 1.02 8.63
N PRO A 22 1.15 1.32 8.53
CA PRO A 22 2.16 0.80 9.45
C PRO A 22 1.87 1.12 10.92
N ALA A 23 1.23 2.25 11.22
CA ALA A 23 0.84 2.60 12.60
C ALA A 23 -0.11 1.58 13.24
N LYS A 24 -0.90 0.86 12.44
CA LYS A 24 -1.81 -0.21 12.89
C LYS A 24 -1.10 -1.56 13.02
N GLN A 25 0.22 -1.63 12.82
CA GLN A 25 0.99 -2.86 12.98
C GLN A 25 0.94 -3.37 14.42
N ASN A 26 0.19 -4.45 14.63
CA ASN A 26 -0.01 -5.09 15.93
C ASN A 26 0.55 -6.52 16.00
N THR A 27 1.30 -6.97 14.99
CA THR A 27 1.91 -8.30 14.95
C THR A 27 3.43 -8.19 14.92
N SER A 28 4.09 -8.76 15.93
CA SER A 28 5.56 -8.86 16.00
C SER A 28 6.13 -10.02 15.18
N SER A 29 5.29 -10.96 14.72
CA SER A 29 5.72 -12.12 13.94
C SER A 29 6.27 -11.71 12.57
N HIS A 30 7.56 -11.96 12.35
CA HIS A 30 8.25 -11.76 11.09
C HIS A 30 7.57 -12.53 9.95
N GLU A 31 7.40 -13.85 10.11
CA GLU A 31 6.73 -14.72 9.13
C GLU A 31 5.29 -14.31 8.85
N GLY A 32 4.58 -13.80 9.87
CA GLY A 32 3.22 -13.28 9.70
C GLY A 32 3.19 -12.04 8.82
N GLN A 33 4.17 -11.15 8.96
CA GLN A 33 4.28 -9.95 8.13
C GLN A 33 4.60 -10.30 6.67
N LEU A 34 5.53 -11.23 6.43
CA LEU A 34 5.90 -11.67 5.07
C LEU A 34 4.72 -12.37 4.38
N ARG A 35 4.03 -13.29 5.06
CA ARG A 35 2.83 -13.95 4.52
C ARG A 35 1.70 -12.96 4.19
N HIS A 36 1.48 -11.98 5.07
CA HIS A 36 0.46 -10.96 4.82
C HIS A 36 0.80 -10.05 3.63
N LEU A 37 2.09 -9.74 3.43
CA LEU A 37 2.57 -9.04 2.24
C LEU A 37 2.27 -9.84 0.98
N ILE A 38 2.71 -11.10 0.92
CA ILE A 38 2.48 -12.00 -0.23
C ILE A 38 0.98 -12.08 -0.55
N TYR A 39 0.16 -12.39 0.46
CA TYR A 39 -1.30 -12.47 0.29
C TYR A 39 -1.88 -11.17 -0.29
N THR A 40 -1.45 -10.00 0.20
CA THR A 40 -1.95 -8.72 -0.34
C THR A 40 -1.51 -8.52 -1.78
N MET A 41 -0.26 -8.84 -2.10
CA MET A 41 0.27 -8.70 -3.46
C MET A 41 -0.47 -9.60 -4.45
N GLU A 42 -0.72 -10.86 -4.10
CA GLU A 42 -1.50 -11.79 -4.94
C GLU A 42 -2.91 -11.25 -5.20
N ASN A 43 -3.62 -10.80 -4.15
CA ASN A 43 -4.96 -10.21 -4.30
C ASN A 43 -4.96 -8.94 -5.15
N ALA A 44 -3.94 -8.09 -4.99
CA ALA A 44 -3.79 -6.88 -5.78
C ALA A 44 -3.55 -7.21 -7.26
N VAL A 45 -2.68 -8.18 -7.56
CA VAL A 45 -2.39 -8.64 -8.93
C VAL A 45 -3.63 -9.26 -9.58
N LEU A 46 -4.35 -10.14 -8.88
CA LEU A 46 -5.59 -10.77 -9.37
C LEU A 46 -6.72 -9.75 -9.60
N SER A 47 -6.61 -8.56 -9.01
CA SER A 47 -7.62 -7.49 -9.13
C SER A 47 -7.26 -6.42 -10.14
N LEU A 48 -6.09 -6.50 -10.78
CA LEU A 48 -5.73 -5.57 -11.85
C LEU A 48 -6.68 -5.72 -13.04
N PRO A 49 -7.17 -4.61 -13.61
CA PRO A 49 -7.89 -4.64 -14.88
C PRO A 49 -7.04 -5.26 -15.99
N GLN A 50 -7.72 -5.84 -16.99
CA GLN A 50 -7.03 -6.41 -18.15
C GLN A 50 -6.14 -5.36 -18.84
N GLY A 51 -4.89 -5.73 -19.10
CA GLY A 51 -3.90 -4.84 -19.73
C GLY A 51 -3.12 -3.95 -18.77
N LEU A 52 -3.45 -3.95 -17.46
CA LEU A 52 -2.66 -3.28 -16.43
C LEU A 52 -1.84 -4.29 -15.63
N ASP A 53 -0.56 -3.97 -15.42
CA ASP A 53 0.40 -4.82 -14.72
C ASP A 53 0.98 -4.15 -13.46
N LYS A 54 0.69 -2.87 -13.24
CA LYS A 54 1.20 -2.05 -12.13
C LYS A 54 0.10 -1.54 -11.22
N MET A 55 0.49 -1.28 -9.97
CA MET A 55 -0.38 -0.77 -8.91
C MET A 55 0.19 0.49 -8.26
N VAL A 56 -0.68 1.25 -7.60
CA VAL A 56 -0.32 2.44 -6.80
C VAL A 56 -0.29 2.06 -5.34
N TRP A 57 0.72 2.51 -4.60
CA TRP A 57 0.81 2.27 -3.16
C TRP A 57 0.55 3.56 -2.39
N LEU A 58 -0.36 3.51 -1.41
CA LEU A 58 -0.62 4.61 -0.49
C LEU A 58 -0.32 4.12 0.93
N VAL A 59 0.79 4.58 1.50
CA VAL A 59 1.27 4.16 2.81
C VAL A 59 1.00 5.28 3.82
N ASP A 60 -0.01 5.09 4.67
CA ASP A 60 -0.44 6.01 5.71
C ASP A 60 0.40 5.85 6.99
N TYR A 61 1.29 6.80 7.20
CA TYR A 61 2.13 6.91 8.39
C TYR A 61 1.52 7.79 9.49
N THR A 62 0.25 8.20 9.37
CA THR A 62 -0.43 8.94 10.44
C THR A 62 -0.41 8.13 11.74
N GLY A 63 0.13 8.72 12.80
CA GLY A 63 0.29 8.05 14.10
C GLY A 63 1.43 7.02 14.16
N TRP A 64 2.25 6.88 13.11
CA TRP A 64 3.43 6.01 13.15
C TRP A 64 4.49 6.58 14.09
N THR A 65 5.18 5.68 14.79
CA THR A 65 6.31 6.02 15.67
C THR A 65 7.41 4.97 15.51
N LEU A 66 8.62 5.27 16.00
CA LEU A 66 9.72 4.30 16.01
C LEU A 66 9.39 3.01 16.78
N ALA A 67 8.48 3.06 17.77
CA ALA A 67 8.04 1.86 18.50
C ALA A 67 7.28 0.87 17.58
N ASN A 68 6.64 1.38 16.53
CA ASN A 68 5.91 0.58 15.55
C ASN A 68 6.69 0.45 14.23
N ALA A 69 7.98 0.75 14.25
CA ALA A 69 8.84 0.58 13.08
C ALA A 69 8.98 -0.90 12.73
N THR A 70 8.85 -1.21 11.44
CA THR A 70 9.13 -2.56 10.96
C THR A 70 10.59 -2.90 11.23
N PRO A 71 10.88 -4.08 11.84
CA PRO A 71 12.25 -4.51 12.05
C PRO A 71 13.05 -4.52 10.74
N ILE A 72 14.31 -4.11 10.78
CA ILE A 72 15.18 -4.00 9.59
C ILE A 72 15.23 -5.32 8.81
N LYS A 73 15.32 -6.46 9.52
CA LYS A 73 15.26 -7.79 8.90
C LYS A 73 13.98 -7.98 8.09
N THR A 74 12.83 -7.71 8.69
CA THR A 74 11.54 -7.82 8.01
C THR A 74 11.44 -6.88 6.81
N ALA A 75 11.93 -5.65 6.92
CA ALA A 75 11.94 -4.73 5.78
C ALA A 75 12.81 -5.22 4.62
N ARG A 76 13.99 -5.77 4.93
CA ARG A 76 14.89 -6.37 3.93
C ARG A 76 14.23 -7.57 3.25
N ASP A 77 13.68 -8.50 4.02
CA ASP A 77 13.09 -9.73 3.48
C ASP A 77 11.81 -9.43 2.67
N SER A 78 10.98 -8.48 3.12
CA SER A 78 9.86 -7.95 2.32
C SER A 78 10.33 -7.36 1.00
N THR A 79 11.43 -6.59 1.01
CA THR A 79 11.98 -5.99 -0.21
C THR A 79 12.51 -7.06 -1.17
N ASN A 80 13.19 -8.07 -0.64
CA ASN A 80 13.64 -9.22 -1.43
C ASN A 80 12.47 -9.96 -2.08
N ILE A 81 11.37 -10.17 -1.35
CA ILE A 81 10.16 -10.79 -1.91
C ILE A 81 9.62 -9.94 -3.08
N LEU A 82 9.47 -8.64 -2.87
CA LEU A 82 8.93 -7.73 -3.88
C LEU A 82 9.79 -7.69 -5.14
N GLN A 83 11.11 -7.62 -5.00
CA GLN A 83 12.02 -7.55 -6.13
C GLN A 83 12.11 -8.87 -6.91
N ASN A 84 12.05 -10.02 -6.23
CA ASN A 84 12.25 -11.32 -6.87
C ASN A 84 10.95 -11.94 -7.42
N HIS A 85 9.81 -11.70 -6.75
CA HIS A 85 8.54 -12.33 -7.11
C HIS A 85 7.53 -11.35 -7.74
N TYR A 86 7.65 -10.06 -7.47
CA TYR A 86 6.76 -9.02 -8.00
C TYR A 86 7.52 -7.88 -8.67
N PRO A 87 8.49 -8.17 -9.56
CA PRO A 87 9.34 -7.15 -10.16
C PRO A 87 8.51 -6.13 -10.96
N GLU A 88 8.90 -4.86 -10.85
CA GLU A 88 8.33 -3.74 -11.62
C GLU A 88 6.81 -3.53 -11.49
N ARG A 89 6.16 -4.10 -10.46
CA ARG A 89 4.72 -3.93 -10.20
C ARG A 89 4.35 -2.56 -9.61
N LEU A 90 5.32 -1.79 -9.12
CA LEU A 90 5.07 -0.45 -8.57
C LEU A 90 4.98 0.61 -9.67
N SER A 91 3.84 1.30 -9.77
CA SER A 91 3.69 2.52 -10.58
C SER A 91 4.23 3.74 -9.84
N VAL A 92 3.63 4.05 -8.68
CA VAL A 92 4.00 5.18 -7.81
C VAL A 92 3.69 4.81 -6.36
N ALA A 93 4.49 5.29 -5.41
CA ALA A 93 4.26 5.14 -3.98
C ALA A 93 4.08 6.50 -3.30
N PHE A 94 3.01 6.68 -2.54
CA PHE A 94 2.76 7.84 -1.71
C PHE A 94 2.99 7.47 -0.24
N LEU A 95 3.99 8.07 0.39
CA LEU A 95 4.19 8.00 1.84
C LEU A 95 3.42 9.16 2.45
N PHE A 96 2.22 8.85 2.94
CA PHE A 96 1.25 9.83 3.42
C PHE A 96 1.46 10.12 4.91
N ASN A 97 1.58 11.42 5.21
CA ASN A 97 1.72 12.01 6.53
C ASN A 97 2.79 11.35 7.44
N PRO A 98 4.02 11.09 6.97
CA PRO A 98 5.07 10.56 7.83
C PRO A 98 5.53 11.59 8.88
N PRO A 99 5.80 11.18 10.12
CA PRO A 99 6.38 12.09 11.11
C PRO A 99 7.82 12.45 10.73
N LYS A 100 8.34 13.58 11.21
CA LYS A 100 9.72 14.05 10.89
C LYS A 100 10.80 12.99 11.10
N VAL A 101 10.67 12.16 12.15
CA VAL A 101 11.63 11.09 12.47
C VAL A 101 11.68 9.98 11.40
N PHE A 102 10.64 9.85 10.58
CA PHE A 102 10.56 8.85 9.53
C PHE A 102 11.62 9.04 8.45
N GLU A 103 12.07 10.27 8.16
CA GLU A 103 13.12 10.49 7.14
C GLU A 103 14.41 9.72 7.47
N SER A 104 14.80 9.68 8.74
CA SER A 104 15.96 8.90 9.20
C SER A 104 15.73 7.40 9.03
N PHE A 105 14.52 6.92 9.33
CA PHE A 105 14.15 5.52 9.11
C PHE A 105 14.16 5.17 7.61
N PHE A 106 13.58 6.01 6.76
CA PHE A 106 13.56 5.83 5.31
C PHE A 106 14.98 5.79 4.71
N LYS A 107 15.92 6.58 5.26
CA LYS A 107 17.35 6.50 4.86
C LYS A 107 17.98 5.14 5.12
N VAL A 108 17.51 4.39 6.12
CA VAL A 108 17.95 3.01 6.38
C VAL A 108 17.27 2.04 5.43
N ILE A 109 15.96 2.18 5.21
CA ILE A 109 15.20 1.24 4.37
C ILE A 109 15.54 1.38 2.88
N LYS A 110 15.81 2.61 2.40
CA LYS A 110 16.12 2.86 0.99
C LYS A 110 17.33 2.08 0.46
N VAL A 111 18.23 1.61 1.34
CA VAL A 111 19.41 0.84 0.91
C VAL A 111 19.04 -0.55 0.36
N PHE A 112 17.83 -1.01 0.67
CA PHE A 112 17.30 -2.27 0.17
C PHE A 112 16.51 -2.09 -1.13
N LEU A 113 16.09 -0.86 -1.46
CA LEU A 113 15.28 -0.56 -2.63
C LEU A 113 16.16 -0.30 -3.85
N ASP A 114 15.74 -0.79 -5.02
CA ASP A 114 16.35 -0.42 -6.28
C ASP A 114 16.11 1.07 -6.63
N SER A 115 16.97 1.62 -7.49
CA SER A 115 16.94 3.03 -7.84
C SER A 115 15.64 3.48 -8.51
N LYS A 116 14.99 2.60 -9.31
CA LYS A 116 13.72 2.93 -9.97
C LYS A 116 12.59 2.99 -8.96
N SER A 117 12.56 2.06 -7.99
CA SER A 117 11.57 2.09 -6.91
C SER A 117 11.70 3.36 -6.06
N ILE A 118 12.93 3.78 -5.73
CA ILE A 118 13.16 5.03 -4.99
C ILE A 118 12.62 6.25 -5.74
N GLN A 119 12.83 6.32 -7.06
CA GLN A 119 12.35 7.43 -7.89
C GLN A 119 10.81 7.54 -7.96
N LYS A 120 10.10 6.44 -7.65
CA LYS A 120 8.62 6.39 -7.63
C LYS A 120 8.04 6.82 -6.28
N VAL A 121 8.87 7.06 -5.26
CA VAL A 121 8.42 7.43 -3.91
C VAL A 121 8.15 8.93 -3.82
N ASN A 122 6.96 9.28 -3.33
CA ASN A 122 6.52 10.66 -3.11
C ASN A 122 6.07 10.82 -1.66
N PHE A 123 6.59 11.84 -0.99
CA PHE A 123 6.15 12.22 0.35
C PHE A 123 4.95 13.17 0.23
N VAL A 124 3.87 12.85 0.92
CA VAL A 124 2.62 13.61 0.85
C VAL A 124 2.18 13.96 2.27
N TYR A 125 1.83 15.21 2.52
CA TYR A 125 1.41 15.69 3.84
C TYR A 125 0.02 16.33 3.72
N LYS A 126 -0.88 15.95 4.63
CA LYS A 126 -2.27 16.42 4.61
C LYS A 126 -2.39 17.94 4.66
N ASP A 127 -1.52 18.59 5.41
CA ASP A 127 -1.54 20.04 5.62
C ASP A 127 -0.63 20.80 4.63
N ASN A 128 -0.15 20.14 3.57
CA ASN A 128 0.67 20.74 2.52
C ASN A 128 0.02 20.51 1.15
N GLU A 129 -0.63 21.57 0.63
CA GLU A 129 -1.36 21.54 -0.64
C GLU A 129 -0.47 21.17 -1.85
N GLU A 130 0.79 21.61 -1.87
CA GLU A 130 1.72 21.29 -2.96
C GLU A 130 2.04 19.78 -2.99
N SER A 131 2.25 19.18 -1.82
CA SER A 131 2.49 17.74 -1.73
C SER A 131 1.25 16.92 -2.11
N LEU A 132 0.04 17.40 -1.76
CA LEU A 132 -1.22 16.78 -2.17
C LEU A 132 -1.43 16.84 -3.69
N LYS A 133 -1.06 17.96 -4.33
CA LYS A 133 -1.11 18.09 -5.80
C LYS A 133 -0.31 16.99 -6.50
N THR A 134 0.80 16.53 -5.93
CA THR A 134 1.55 15.39 -6.47
C THR A 134 0.73 14.11 -6.47
N MET A 135 -0.04 13.84 -5.41
CA MET A 135 -0.96 12.70 -5.38
C MET A 135 -2.14 12.89 -6.33
N TYR A 136 -2.68 14.11 -6.44
CA TYR A 136 -3.82 14.41 -7.33
C TYR A 136 -3.51 14.28 -8.82
N LYS A 137 -2.23 14.32 -9.20
CA LYS A 137 -1.80 13.96 -10.57
C LYS A 137 -2.16 12.52 -10.91
N HIS A 138 -2.19 11.63 -9.92
CA HIS A 138 -2.44 10.21 -10.10
C HIS A 138 -3.85 9.80 -9.65
N ILE A 139 -4.40 10.37 -8.59
CA ILE A 139 -5.70 9.98 -8.01
C ILE A 139 -6.65 11.17 -8.05
N ASP A 140 -7.90 10.97 -8.49
CA ASP A 140 -8.90 12.05 -8.50
C ASP A 140 -9.27 12.46 -7.06
N PRO A 141 -9.12 13.74 -6.67
CA PRO A 141 -9.52 14.19 -5.34
C PRO A 141 -11.00 13.95 -5.02
N GLU A 142 -11.90 13.89 -6.00
CA GLU A 142 -13.33 13.63 -5.77
C GLU A 142 -13.61 12.20 -5.30
N ILE A 143 -12.78 11.22 -5.71
CA ILE A 143 -12.92 9.82 -5.28
C ILE A 143 -12.03 9.46 -4.10
N LEU A 144 -10.94 10.21 -3.89
CA LEU A 144 -9.99 9.99 -2.81
C LEU A 144 -10.66 10.27 -1.44
N PRO A 145 -10.52 9.36 -0.45
CA PRO A 145 -11.04 9.59 0.89
C PRO A 145 -10.52 10.87 1.56
N ALA A 146 -11.39 11.56 2.28
CA ALA A 146 -11.05 12.77 3.04
C ALA A 146 -9.97 12.54 4.12
N GLU A 147 -9.84 11.31 4.64
CA GLU A 147 -8.74 10.96 5.55
C GLU A 147 -7.35 11.12 4.89
N PHE A 148 -7.26 10.92 3.56
CA PHE A 148 -6.06 11.11 2.76
C PHE A 148 -6.00 12.49 2.06
N GLY A 149 -6.84 13.43 2.49
CA GLY A 149 -6.89 14.78 1.91
C GLY A 149 -7.67 14.87 0.59
N GLY A 150 -8.52 13.90 0.26
CA GLY A 150 -9.49 14.04 -0.83
C GLY A 150 -10.80 14.69 -0.38
N LYS A 151 -11.83 14.60 -1.22
CA LYS A 151 -13.17 15.15 -1.00
C LYS A 151 -14.22 14.07 -0.77
N ASN A 152 -13.86 12.80 -0.93
CA ASN A 152 -14.78 11.70 -0.70
C ASN A 152 -14.98 11.49 0.81
N ASN A 153 -16.17 11.88 1.29
CA ASN A 153 -16.58 11.72 2.68
C ASN A 153 -17.29 10.38 2.96
N VAL A 154 -17.30 9.44 2.01
CA VAL A 154 -17.81 8.10 2.26
C VAL A 154 -16.99 7.49 3.41
N VAL A 155 -17.65 7.37 4.56
CA VAL A 155 -17.07 6.84 5.78
C VAL A 155 -16.59 5.42 5.49
N TYR A 156 -15.36 5.09 5.89
CA TYR A 156 -14.83 3.73 5.85
C TYR A 156 -15.87 2.77 6.41
N ASN A 157 -16.55 2.03 5.51
CA ASN A 157 -17.55 1.08 5.90
C ASN A 157 -16.85 -0.27 6.13
N GLN A 158 -16.65 -0.58 7.40
CA GLN A 158 -15.97 -1.80 7.81
C GLN A 158 -16.68 -3.08 7.29
N GLU A 159 -18.00 -3.05 7.08
CA GLU A 159 -18.72 -4.17 6.47
C GLU A 159 -18.45 -4.32 4.98
N GLU A 160 -18.47 -3.23 4.19
CA GLU A 160 -18.14 -3.30 2.76
C GLU A 160 -16.70 -3.75 2.55
N TYR A 161 -15.79 -3.24 3.36
CA TYR A 161 -14.40 -3.67 3.38
C TYR A 161 -14.27 -5.16 3.69
N THR A 162 -14.97 -5.64 4.72
CA THR A 162 -14.95 -7.07 5.08
C THR A 162 -15.55 -7.93 3.98
N LYS A 163 -16.64 -7.49 3.35
CA LYS A 163 -17.26 -8.18 2.20
C LYS A 163 -16.33 -8.24 0.98
N LEU A 164 -15.58 -7.18 0.70
CA LEU A 164 -14.57 -7.16 -0.35
C LEU A 164 -13.43 -8.12 -0.03
N MET A 165 -12.92 -8.10 1.20
CA MET A 165 -11.91 -9.07 1.66
C MET A 165 -12.41 -10.51 1.50
N THR A 166 -13.65 -10.81 1.89
CA THR A 166 -14.24 -12.14 1.71
C THR A 166 -14.39 -12.53 0.23
N LYS A 167 -14.75 -11.58 -0.64
CA LYS A 167 -14.80 -11.83 -2.09
C LYS A 167 -13.40 -12.06 -2.67
N ASP A 168 -12.42 -11.27 -2.25
CA ASP A 168 -11.03 -11.40 -2.65
C ASP A 168 -10.45 -12.74 -2.15
N ASP A 169 -10.79 -13.17 -0.92
CA ASP A 169 -10.49 -14.50 -0.37
C ASP A 169 -11.09 -15.63 -1.22
N MET A 170 -12.37 -15.53 -1.56
CA MET A 170 -13.05 -16.52 -2.41
C MET A 170 -12.45 -16.59 -3.82
N LYS A 171 -12.11 -15.45 -4.41
CA LYS A 171 -11.50 -15.36 -5.73
C LYS A 171 -10.11 -15.99 -5.73
N THR A 172 -9.30 -15.65 -4.73
CA THR A 172 -7.97 -16.22 -4.54
C THR A 172 -8.06 -17.73 -4.33
N ALA A 173 -8.92 -18.19 -3.42
CA ALA A 173 -9.12 -19.63 -3.19
C ALA A 173 -9.58 -20.39 -4.45
N SER A 174 -10.47 -19.78 -5.26
CA SER A 174 -10.93 -20.38 -6.52
C SER A 174 -9.83 -20.45 -7.58
N PHE A 175 -8.97 -19.43 -7.65
CA PHE A 175 -7.80 -19.41 -8.54
C PHE A 175 -6.83 -20.56 -8.20
N TRP A 176 -6.44 -20.68 -6.92
CA TRP A 176 -5.54 -21.76 -6.48
C TRP A 176 -6.17 -23.16 -6.58
N ALA A 177 -7.49 -23.27 -6.51
CA ALA A 177 -8.20 -24.54 -6.68
C ALA A 177 -8.32 -24.97 -8.16
N ALA A 178 -8.23 -24.04 -9.10
CA ALA A 178 -8.27 -24.33 -10.53
C ALA A 178 -6.91 -24.78 -11.10
N ASP A 179 -5.82 -24.51 -10.37
CA ASP A 179 -4.45 -24.92 -10.69
C ASP A 179 -4.03 -26.26 -10.03
N CYS A 180 -4.96 -26.94 -9.31
CA CYS A 180 -4.76 -28.25 -8.68
C CYS A 180 -5.37 -29.40 -9.47
#